data_AF-A0AAD3CKE9-F1
#
_entry.id   AF-A0AAD3CKE9-F1
#
_cell.length_a   1.000
_cell.length_b   1.000
_cell.length_c   1.000
_cell.angle_alpha   90.00
_cell.angle_beta   90.00
_cell.angle_gamma   90.00
#
_symmetry.space_group_name_H-M   'P 1'
#
loop_
_entity.id
_entity.type
_entity.pdbx_description
1 polymer ?
#
loop_
_entity_poly.entity_id
_entity_poly.type
_entity_poly.pdbx_seq_one_letter_code
_entity_poly.pdbx_strand_id
1 'polypeptide(L)'
;MTNTSYTSSEPTEAIVYTDEELQAIKEAKNLLLSSSFCTKHKRSKPFQEVEISLRHLAITTIINKNRPEEAAIKYLQWIDVLQPWGIDTFQDSQLTSPPKESDTYLQSYSKAGKDVRSTQIFWIDGKHPIPNDLQQETYSIYAGIRYHMAIHADATTLRNGITFVIDVNQKPDVKMGNEKRLQKTHNAYPLRPQNIFIVGASKAVRLSVNALIKLGSLVSNSKILKRIKFVDLENVLSENGGTVLKESLPKHCREELEKKDLENLMGSLNINAEKDKGNEEKDECIVEWVNQRIANIPVPNV
;
A
#
# COMPACT_ATOMS: atom_id res chain seq x y z
N MET A 1 33.72 -17.59 12.95
CA MET A 1 32.74 -17.05 11.98
C MET A 1 31.62 -16.45 12.79
N THR A 2 31.64 -15.13 12.97
CA THR A 2 30.65 -14.39 13.75
C THR A 2 29.44 -14.10 12.87
N ASN A 3 28.33 -14.80 13.11
CA ASN A 3 27.03 -14.49 12.53
C ASN A 3 26.50 -13.20 13.14
N THR A 4 26.64 -12.09 12.41
CA THR A 4 25.94 -10.85 12.68
C THR A 4 24.49 -11.02 12.25
N SER A 5 23.58 -11.27 13.20
CA SER A 5 22.15 -11.20 12.94
C SER A 5 21.78 -9.73 12.70
N TYR A 6 21.62 -9.37 11.43
CA TYR A 6 21.10 -8.06 11.03
C TYR A 6 19.59 -8.03 11.25
N THR A 7 19.15 -7.78 12.48
CA THR A 7 17.83 -7.16 12.69
C THR A 7 17.98 -5.67 12.40
N SER A 8 18.07 -5.29 11.13
CA SER A 8 18.09 -3.88 10.72
C SER A 8 16.69 -3.29 10.82
N SER A 9 16.20 -3.08 12.05
CA SER A 9 15.14 -2.10 12.26
C SER A 9 15.79 -0.72 12.12
N GLU A 10 16.05 -0.29 10.88
CA GLU A 10 16.49 1.09 10.66
C GLU A 10 15.49 2.03 11.34
N PRO A 11 15.96 2.98 12.15
CA PRO A 11 15.08 3.90 12.84
C PRO A 11 14.23 4.60 11.80
N THR A 12 12.93 4.38 11.91
CA THR A 12 11.98 4.95 11.00
C THR A 12 11.83 6.43 11.34
N GLU A 13 12.10 7.32 10.39
CA GLU A 13 12.04 8.76 10.60
C GLU A 13 10.63 9.15 11.03
N ALA A 14 10.50 9.59 12.28
CA ALA A 14 9.21 9.96 12.87
C ALA A 14 8.58 11.12 12.10
N ILE A 15 7.27 11.09 11.95
CA ILE A 15 6.55 12.20 11.32
C ILE A 15 6.57 13.39 12.27
N VAL A 16 7.17 14.49 11.82
CA VAL A 16 7.03 15.81 12.42
C VAL A 16 6.48 16.72 11.32
N TYR A 17 5.27 17.25 11.53
CA TYR A 17 4.64 18.14 10.54
C TYR A 17 5.31 19.51 10.54
N THR A 18 5.57 20.06 9.36
CA THR A 18 6.03 21.44 9.22
C THR A 18 4.86 22.42 9.39
N ASP A 19 5.15 23.69 9.66
CA ASP A 19 4.11 24.73 9.74
C ASP A 19 3.31 24.85 8.43
N GLU A 20 3.97 24.68 7.28
CA GLU A 20 3.33 24.67 5.97
C GLU A 20 2.39 23.47 5.81
N GLU A 21 2.81 22.28 6.26
CA GLU A 21 1.96 21.08 6.24
C GLU A 21 0.75 21.27 7.17
N LEU A 22 0.94 21.76 8.39
CA LEU A 22 -0.15 22.02 9.34
C LEU A 22 -1.15 23.05 8.78
N GLN A 23 -0.66 24.14 8.18
CA GLN A 23 -1.52 25.14 7.56
C GLN A 23 -2.32 24.55 6.40
N ALA A 24 -1.69 23.76 5.53
CA ALA A 24 -2.39 23.11 4.42
C ALA A 24 -3.44 22.10 4.90
N ILE A 25 -3.15 21.35 5.97
CA ILE A 25 -4.11 20.40 6.57
C ILE A 25 -5.30 21.16 7.15
N LYS A 26 -5.06 22.26 7.87
CA LYS A 26 -6.11 23.13 8.42
C LYS A 26 -7.01 23.70 7.33
N GLU A 27 -6.43 24.17 6.23
CA GLU A 27 -7.20 24.67 5.08
C GLU A 27 -8.04 23.57 4.43
N ALA A 28 -7.48 22.36 4.25
CA ALA A 28 -8.22 21.23 3.69
C ALA A 28 -9.38 20.82 4.61
N LYS A 29 -9.17 20.81 5.93
CA LYS A 29 -10.20 20.58 6.95
C LYS A 29 -11.32 21.62 6.83
N ASN A 30 -10.98 22.91 6.78
CA ASN A 30 -11.97 23.99 6.64
C ASN A 30 -12.80 23.88 5.36
N LEU A 31 -12.20 23.44 4.25
CA LEU A 31 -12.95 23.15 3.01
C LEU A 31 -13.97 22.03 3.22
N LEU A 32 -13.60 20.94 3.91
CA LEU A 32 -14.50 19.81 4.21
C LEU A 32 -15.65 20.18 5.16
N LEU A 33 -15.46 21.20 6.01
CA LEU A 33 -16.50 21.76 6.88
C LEU A 33 -17.37 22.81 6.18
N SER A 34 -16.99 23.26 4.99
CA SER A 34 -17.70 24.33 4.27
C SER A 34 -18.84 23.77 3.41
N SER A 35 -20.06 24.23 3.67
CA SER A 35 -21.25 23.86 2.89
C SER A 35 -21.09 24.16 1.39
N SER A 36 -20.50 25.30 1.03
CA SER A 36 -20.34 25.71 -0.37
C SER A 36 -19.40 24.79 -1.13
N PHE A 37 -18.30 24.37 -0.50
CA PHE A 37 -17.34 23.43 -1.07
C PHE A 37 -17.96 22.04 -1.25
N CYS A 38 -18.59 21.49 -0.22
CA CYS A 38 -19.23 20.17 -0.30
C CYS A 38 -20.34 20.13 -1.35
N THR A 39 -21.15 21.19 -1.45
CA THR A 39 -22.22 21.28 -2.45
C THR A 39 -21.65 21.34 -3.87
N LYS A 40 -20.60 22.15 -4.10
CA LYS A 40 -19.86 22.20 -5.39
C LYS A 40 -19.35 20.82 -5.81
N HIS A 41 -18.98 19.99 -4.84
CA HIS A 41 -18.48 18.63 -5.06
C HIS A 41 -19.53 17.53 -4.84
N LYS A 42 -20.83 17.86 -4.98
CA LYS A 42 -21.97 16.92 -5.00
C LYS A 42 -22.23 16.15 -3.69
N ARG A 43 -21.68 16.62 -2.56
CA ARG A 43 -22.06 16.13 -1.23
C ARG A 43 -23.17 17.01 -0.67
N SER A 44 -24.25 16.39 -0.18
CA SER A 44 -25.45 17.09 0.27
C SER A 44 -25.25 17.91 1.55
N LYS A 45 -24.29 17.52 2.40
CA LYS A 45 -23.98 18.18 3.67
C LYS A 45 -22.47 18.25 3.89
N PRO A 46 -21.95 19.32 4.50
CA PRO A 46 -20.57 19.35 4.97
C PRO A 46 -20.34 18.29 6.05
N PHE A 47 -19.08 17.95 6.28
CA PHE A 47 -18.70 17.12 7.43
C PHE A 47 -18.85 17.91 8.73
N GLN A 48 -19.06 17.18 9.81
CA GLN A 48 -18.76 17.64 11.16
C GLN A 48 -17.30 17.38 11.49
N GLU A 49 -16.74 18.13 12.44
CA GLU A 49 -15.32 18.00 12.80
C GLU A 49 -14.95 16.58 13.26
N VAL A 50 -15.83 15.93 14.02
CA VAL A 50 -15.64 14.57 14.51
C VAL A 50 -15.70 13.50 13.40
N GLU A 51 -16.24 13.83 12.23
CA GLU A 51 -16.41 12.90 11.11
C GLU A 51 -15.15 12.80 10.22
N ILE A 52 -14.12 13.59 10.53
CA ILE A 52 -12.88 13.69 9.75
C ILE A 52 -11.72 13.07 10.55
N SER A 53 -11.09 12.05 9.97
CA SER A 53 -9.84 11.49 10.46
C SER A 53 -8.72 12.45 10.12
N LEU A 54 -8.21 13.12 11.15
CA LEU A 54 -7.14 14.10 10.97
C LEU A 54 -5.84 13.41 10.50
N ARG A 55 -5.59 12.16 10.92
CA ARG A 55 -4.45 11.38 10.39
C ARG A 55 -4.59 11.10 8.90
N HIS A 56 -5.75 10.63 8.44
CA HIS A 56 -5.96 10.34 7.02
C HIS A 56 -5.97 11.62 6.18
N LEU A 57 -6.54 12.71 6.70
CA LEU A 57 -6.50 14.02 6.05
C LEU A 57 -5.04 14.52 5.91
N ALA A 58 -4.21 14.38 6.95
CA ALA A 58 -2.79 14.73 6.88
C ALA A 58 -2.06 13.97 5.75
N ILE A 59 -2.25 12.65 5.69
CA ILE A 59 -1.68 11.82 4.62
C ILE A 59 -2.16 12.27 3.24
N THR A 60 -3.47 12.49 3.11
CA THR A 60 -4.08 12.96 1.86
C THR A 60 -3.47 14.29 1.43
N THR A 61 -3.32 15.25 2.35
CA THR A 61 -2.77 16.58 2.08
C THR A 61 -1.31 16.52 1.63
N ILE A 62 -0.46 15.78 2.35
CA ILE A 62 0.97 15.72 2.05
C ILE A 62 1.23 14.93 0.75
N ILE A 63 0.48 13.86 0.48
CA ILE A 63 0.53 13.13 -0.79
C ILE A 63 0.16 14.03 -1.97
N ASN A 64 -0.83 14.91 -1.79
CA ASN A 64 -1.23 15.93 -2.76
C ASN A 64 -0.34 17.20 -2.71
N LYS A 65 0.85 17.10 -2.12
CA LYS A 65 1.88 18.16 -2.09
C LYS A 65 1.40 19.45 -1.44
N ASN A 66 0.71 19.33 -0.31
CA ASN A 66 0.21 20.45 0.48
C ASN A 66 -0.72 21.39 -0.32
N ARG A 67 -1.50 20.83 -1.25
CA ARG A 67 -2.52 21.56 -2.02
C ARG A 67 -3.89 21.33 -1.40
N PRO A 68 -4.43 22.26 -0.60
CA PRO A 68 -5.56 21.97 0.27
C PRO A 68 -6.84 21.62 -0.51
N GLU A 69 -7.12 22.32 -1.62
CA GLU A 69 -8.29 22.04 -2.45
C GLU A 69 -8.19 20.66 -3.11
N GLU A 70 -7.04 20.30 -3.70
CA GLU A 70 -6.83 18.97 -4.31
C GLU A 70 -6.97 17.86 -3.25
N ALA A 71 -6.43 18.09 -2.04
CA ALA A 71 -6.53 17.15 -0.93
C ALA A 71 -7.97 16.96 -0.44
N ALA A 72 -8.73 18.03 -0.24
CA ALA A 72 -10.12 17.98 0.18
C ALA A 72 -11.01 17.27 -0.86
N ILE A 73 -10.78 17.53 -2.15
CA ILE A 73 -11.47 16.80 -3.24
C ILE A 73 -11.15 15.31 -3.17
N LYS A 74 -9.88 14.94 -2.97
CA LYS A 74 -9.47 13.53 -2.89
C LYS A 74 -10.04 12.82 -1.67
N TYR A 75 -10.10 13.50 -0.53
CA TYR A 75 -10.73 12.96 0.68
C TYR A 75 -12.23 12.71 0.45
N LEU A 76 -12.96 13.67 -0.14
CA LEU A 76 -14.37 13.49 -0.51
C LEU A 76 -14.58 12.31 -1.46
N GLN A 77 -13.81 12.25 -2.54
CA GLN A 77 -13.88 11.16 -3.52
C GLN A 77 -13.63 9.80 -2.87
N TRP A 78 -12.70 9.73 -1.92
CA TRP A 78 -12.42 8.51 -1.18
C TRP A 78 -13.62 8.10 -0.30
N ILE A 79 -14.18 9.02 0.50
CA ILE A 79 -15.38 8.75 1.30
C ILE A 79 -16.56 8.32 0.42
N ASP A 80 -16.81 8.98 -0.71
CA ASP A 80 -17.91 8.63 -1.64
C ASP A 80 -17.76 7.20 -2.19
N VAL A 81 -16.51 6.74 -2.39
CA VAL A 81 -16.23 5.36 -2.80
C VAL A 81 -16.45 4.37 -1.65
N LEU A 82 -16.38 4.85 -0.40
CA LEU A 82 -16.59 4.05 0.79
C LEU A 82 -18.06 3.90 1.22
N GLN A 83 -18.95 4.81 0.79
CA GLN A 83 -20.38 4.77 1.14
C GLN A 83 -21.09 3.44 0.84
N PRO A 84 -20.84 2.73 -0.28
CA PRO A 84 -21.46 1.43 -0.52
C PRO A 84 -21.13 0.37 0.54
N TRP A 85 -20.10 0.60 1.36
CA TRP A 85 -19.65 -0.24 2.46
C TRP A 85 -20.20 0.21 3.82
N GLY A 86 -21.12 1.18 3.85
CA GLY A 86 -21.67 1.76 5.08
C GLY A 86 -20.71 2.69 5.81
N ILE A 87 -19.69 3.22 5.12
CA ILE A 87 -18.70 4.14 5.69
C ILE A 87 -18.93 5.53 5.09
N ASP A 88 -19.84 6.29 5.69
CA ASP A 88 -20.21 7.65 5.24
C ASP A 88 -19.27 8.74 5.79
N THR A 89 -18.55 8.40 6.85
CA THR A 89 -17.60 9.23 7.59
C THR A 89 -16.43 8.37 8.02
N PHE A 90 -15.30 8.99 8.34
CA PHE A 90 -14.12 8.24 8.75
C PHE A 90 -13.37 8.99 9.83
N GLN A 91 -13.35 8.46 11.05
CA GLN A 91 -12.78 9.07 12.25
C GLN A 91 -11.48 8.37 12.64
N ASP A 92 -10.60 9.06 13.38
CA ASP A 92 -9.35 8.45 13.86
C ASP A 92 -9.59 7.24 14.78
N SER A 93 -10.72 7.21 15.51
CA SER A 93 -11.11 6.07 16.35
C SER A 93 -11.28 4.78 15.55
N GLN A 94 -11.79 4.86 14.31
CA GLN A 94 -11.98 3.71 13.41
C GLN A 94 -10.64 3.12 12.93
N LEU A 95 -9.54 3.85 13.03
CA LEU A 95 -8.19 3.33 12.77
C LEU A 95 -7.63 2.58 13.97
N THR A 96 -7.89 3.09 15.18
CA THR A 96 -7.37 2.52 16.44
C THR A 96 -8.25 1.42 17.02
N SER A 97 -9.51 1.33 16.59
CA SER A 97 -10.49 0.35 17.05
C SER A 97 -11.36 -0.13 15.88
N PRO A 98 -10.74 -0.73 14.84
CA PRO A 98 -11.46 -1.30 13.70
C PRO A 98 -12.24 -2.56 14.13
N PRO A 99 -13.20 -3.03 13.31
CA PRO A 99 -13.78 -4.36 13.51
C PRO A 99 -12.67 -5.42 13.57
N LYS A 100 -12.69 -6.28 14.60
CA LYS A 100 -11.64 -7.29 14.83
C LYS A 100 -11.54 -8.27 13.67
N GLU A 101 -12.67 -8.54 13.01
CA GLU A 101 -12.77 -9.38 11.82
C GLU A 101 -11.97 -8.81 10.64
N SER A 102 -11.62 -7.52 10.63
CA SER A 102 -10.72 -6.96 9.62
C SER A 102 -9.28 -7.47 9.73
N ASP A 103 -8.84 -7.95 10.90
CA ASP A 103 -7.47 -8.45 11.10
C ASP A 103 -7.17 -9.65 10.21
N THR A 104 -8.15 -10.53 9.97
CA THR A 104 -7.96 -11.72 9.11
C THR A 104 -7.72 -11.35 7.65
N TYR A 105 -8.16 -10.17 7.20
CA TYR A 105 -7.94 -9.69 5.84
C TYR A 105 -6.58 -9.01 5.65
N LEU A 106 -5.81 -8.77 6.72
CA LEU A 106 -4.44 -8.26 6.59
C LEU A 106 -3.51 -9.29 5.95
N GLN A 107 -3.86 -10.58 5.95
CA GLN A 107 -3.11 -11.62 5.24
C GLN A 107 -3.03 -11.42 3.71
N SER A 108 -3.88 -10.56 3.13
CA SER A 108 -3.81 -10.16 1.72
C SER A 108 -2.69 -9.14 1.44
N TYR A 109 -1.93 -8.77 2.46
CA TYR A 109 -0.79 -7.87 2.37
C TYR A 109 0.44 -8.53 2.95
N SER A 110 1.61 -8.11 2.49
CA SER A 110 2.88 -8.63 3.00
C SER A 110 3.69 -7.53 3.66
N LYS A 111 4.35 -7.87 4.77
CA LYS A 111 5.35 -7.00 5.36
C LYS A 111 6.58 -6.99 4.45
N ALA A 112 6.82 -5.85 3.80
CA ALA A 112 8.01 -5.59 3.02
C ALA A 112 8.83 -4.48 3.70
N GLY A 113 10.12 -4.42 3.39
CA GLY A 113 11.01 -3.39 3.87
C GLY A 113 10.89 -2.09 3.07
N LYS A 114 12.02 -1.40 2.94
CA LYS A 114 12.13 -0.16 2.19
C LYS A 114 12.75 -0.40 0.80
N ASP A 115 12.38 0.43 -0.16
CA ASP A 115 13.03 0.49 -1.46
C ASP A 115 14.39 1.20 -1.38
N VAL A 116 15.14 1.26 -2.49
CA VAL A 116 16.44 1.96 -2.58
C VAL A 116 16.38 3.46 -2.25
N ARG A 117 15.18 4.03 -2.11
CA ARG A 117 14.96 5.44 -1.75
C ARG A 117 14.54 5.59 -0.29
N SER A 118 14.69 4.52 0.50
CA SER A 118 14.28 4.46 1.89
C SER A 118 12.77 4.66 2.11
N THR A 119 11.94 4.40 1.09
CA THR A 119 10.47 4.50 1.20
C THR A 119 9.82 3.13 1.33
N GLN A 120 8.72 3.02 2.08
CA GLN A 120 8.04 1.75 2.29
C GLN A 120 7.53 1.15 0.97
N ILE A 121 7.53 -0.18 0.95
CA ILE A 121 6.94 -0.96 -0.13
C ILE A 121 5.53 -1.39 0.28
N PHE A 122 4.53 -0.90 -0.46
CA PHE A 122 3.16 -1.35 -0.29
C PHE A 122 2.99 -2.63 -1.12
N TRP A 123 2.93 -3.79 -0.45
CA TRP A 123 2.87 -5.10 -1.09
C TRP A 123 1.50 -5.76 -0.90
N ILE A 124 0.79 -5.99 -1.99
CA ILE A 124 -0.49 -6.72 -2.01
C ILE A 124 -0.24 -8.15 -2.49
N ASP A 125 -0.54 -9.11 -1.63
CA ASP A 125 -0.58 -10.52 -1.98
C ASP A 125 -1.98 -10.86 -2.47
N GLY A 126 -2.12 -11.11 -3.77
CA GLY A 126 -3.40 -11.50 -4.37
C GLY A 126 -3.89 -12.89 -3.96
N LYS A 127 -3.40 -13.49 -2.87
CA LYS A 127 -3.56 -14.90 -2.50
C LYS A 127 -4.98 -15.29 -2.08
N HIS A 128 -5.63 -14.40 -1.33
CA HIS A 128 -6.84 -14.75 -0.61
C HIS A 128 -8.07 -14.13 -1.29
N PRO A 129 -9.01 -14.95 -1.81
CA PRO A 129 -10.25 -14.43 -2.36
C PRO A 129 -11.07 -13.78 -1.26
N ILE A 130 -11.70 -12.65 -1.59
CA ILE A 130 -12.65 -11.99 -0.69
C ILE A 130 -14.05 -12.48 -1.05
N PRO A 131 -14.78 -13.14 -0.13
CA PRO A 131 -16.15 -13.56 -0.37
C PRO A 131 -17.02 -12.41 -0.90
N ASN A 132 -17.90 -12.70 -1.86
CA ASN A 132 -18.85 -11.73 -2.38
C ASN A 132 -20.03 -11.58 -1.41
N ASP A 133 -19.70 -11.08 -0.22
CA ASP A 133 -20.58 -10.78 0.88
C ASP A 133 -20.23 -9.37 1.38
N LEU A 134 -21.25 -8.52 1.53
CA LEU A 134 -21.03 -7.10 1.80
C LEU A 134 -20.28 -6.87 3.12
N GLN A 135 -20.54 -7.70 4.14
CA GLN A 135 -19.90 -7.58 5.43
C GLN A 135 -18.43 -8.01 5.36
N GLN A 136 -18.14 -9.15 4.73
CA GLN A 136 -16.78 -9.64 4.49
C GLN A 136 -15.95 -8.64 3.67
N GLU A 137 -16.55 -8.07 2.62
CA GLU A 137 -15.91 -7.05 1.80
C GLU A 137 -15.60 -5.79 2.61
N THR A 138 -16.53 -5.35 3.47
CA THR A 138 -16.32 -4.20 4.36
C THR A 138 -15.15 -4.42 5.31
N TYR A 139 -15.01 -5.62 5.88
CA TYR A 139 -13.84 -5.98 6.70
C TYR A 139 -12.53 -5.94 5.89
N SER A 140 -12.56 -6.42 4.65
CA SER A 140 -11.41 -6.28 3.75
C SER A 140 -11.07 -4.82 3.43
N ILE A 141 -12.07 -3.95 3.29
CA ILE A 141 -11.85 -2.51 3.10
C ILE A 141 -11.18 -1.91 4.34
N TYR A 142 -11.66 -2.20 5.55
CA TYR A 142 -11.00 -1.73 6.78
C TYR A 142 -9.55 -2.21 6.87
N ALA A 143 -9.26 -3.46 6.52
CA ALA A 143 -7.89 -3.98 6.49
C ALA A 143 -7.01 -3.20 5.50
N GLY A 144 -7.53 -2.91 4.30
CA GLY A 144 -6.82 -2.11 3.30
C GLY A 144 -6.56 -0.67 3.73
N ILE A 145 -7.53 -0.03 4.38
CA ILE A 145 -7.36 1.32 4.94
C ILE A 145 -6.25 1.32 6.00
N ARG A 146 -6.28 0.35 6.92
CA ARG A 146 -5.27 0.24 7.98
C ARG A 146 -3.87 -0.02 7.43
N TYR A 147 -3.75 -0.92 6.47
CA TYR A 147 -2.46 -1.19 5.84
C TYR A 147 -1.95 0.03 5.06
N HIS A 148 -2.83 0.75 4.35
CA HIS A 148 -2.49 2.02 3.69
C HIS A 148 -1.95 3.06 4.68
N MET A 149 -2.58 3.21 5.85
CA MET A 149 -2.11 4.11 6.90
C MET A 149 -0.76 3.67 7.46
N ALA A 150 -0.59 2.37 7.75
CA ALA A 150 0.66 1.82 8.27
C ALA A 150 1.86 2.02 7.32
N ILE A 151 1.63 1.92 6.01
CA ILE A 151 2.65 2.19 4.99
C ILE A 151 3.12 3.66 5.05
N HIS A 152 2.23 4.60 5.32
CA HIS A 152 2.57 6.03 5.36
C HIS A 152 2.98 6.54 6.74
N ALA A 153 3.24 5.66 7.71
CA ALA A 153 3.57 6.03 9.08
C ALA A 153 5.03 6.46 9.30
N ASP A 154 5.70 6.98 8.27
CA ASP A 154 7.03 7.59 8.38
C ASP A 154 7.20 8.77 7.45
N ALA A 155 8.04 9.72 7.90
CA ALA A 155 8.25 11.00 7.25
C ALA A 155 8.75 10.85 5.80
N THR A 156 9.73 9.97 5.60
CA THR A 156 10.37 9.75 4.29
C THR A 156 9.33 9.24 3.28
N THR A 157 8.58 8.20 3.62
CA THR A 157 7.57 7.59 2.74
C THR A 157 6.41 8.53 2.47
N LEU A 158 5.92 9.20 3.52
CA LEU A 158 4.81 10.14 3.41
C LEU A 158 5.11 11.25 2.38
N ARG A 159 6.33 11.80 2.39
CA ARG A 159 6.72 12.91 1.50
C ARG A 159 7.21 12.45 0.14
N ASN A 160 7.91 11.31 0.07
CA ASN A 160 8.58 10.84 -1.14
C ASN A 160 7.78 9.78 -1.92
N GLY A 161 6.67 9.30 -1.37
CA GLY A 161 5.80 8.29 -1.96
C GLY A 161 6.29 6.87 -1.70
N ILE A 162 5.74 5.90 -2.42
CA ILE A 162 5.94 4.46 -2.18
C ILE A 162 6.45 3.73 -3.43
N THR A 163 7.03 2.55 -3.23
CA THR A 163 7.04 1.50 -4.25
C THR A 163 5.80 0.63 -4.05
N PHE A 164 4.97 0.46 -5.09
CA PHE A 164 3.73 -0.32 -5.00
C PHE A 164 3.88 -1.63 -5.76
N VAL A 165 3.60 -2.75 -5.12
CA VAL A 165 3.73 -4.10 -5.71
C VAL A 165 2.41 -4.83 -5.58
N ILE A 166 1.94 -5.39 -6.70
CA ILE A 166 0.79 -6.29 -6.74
C ILE A 166 1.30 -7.66 -7.18
N ASP A 167 1.26 -8.62 -6.27
CA ASP A 167 1.60 -10.00 -6.55
C ASP A 167 0.38 -10.79 -7.00
N VAL A 168 0.38 -11.22 -8.26
CA VAL A 168 -0.67 -12.06 -8.85
C VAL A 168 -0.23 -13.50 -9.11
N ASN A 169 0.95 -13.92 -8.64
CA ASN A 169 1.44 -15.31 -8.77
C ASN A 169 0.46 -16.32 -8.18
N GLN A 170 -0.20 -15.93 -7.09
CA GLN A 170 -1.08 -16.78 -6.31
C GLN A 170 -2.54 -16.31 -6.36
N LYS A 171 -2.92 -15.59 -7.44
CA LYS A 171 -4.30 -15.14 -7.61
C LYS A 171 -5.26 -16.36 -7.59
N PRO A 172 -6.45 -16.27 -6.98
CA PRO A 172 -7.41 -17.36 -7.01
C PRO A 172 -7.88 -17.59 -8.45
N ASP A 173 -8.06 -18.86 -8.83
CA ASP A 173 -8.59 -19.22 -10.14
C ASP A 173 -10.08 -18.84 -10.29
N VAL A 174 -10.79 -18.81 -9.17
CA VAL A 174 -12.22 -18.51 -9.11
C VAL A 174 -12.43 -17.00 -8.97
N LYS A 175 -13.23 -16.44 -9.90
CA LYS A 175 -13.72 -15.07 -9.78
C LYS A 175 -14.90 -15.03 -8.81
N MET A 176 -14.86 -14.11 -7.86
CA MET A 176 -15.89 -13.89 -6.85
C MET A 176 -16.97 -12.90 -7.35
N GLY A 177 -16.67 -12.10 -8.37
CA GLY A 177 -17.60 -11.17 -9.02
C GLY A 177 -17.68 -9.78 -8.37
N ASN A 178 -16.93 -9.56 -7.28
CA ASN A 178 -16.83 -8.30 -6.56
C ASN A 178 -15.56 -7.50 -6.87
N GLU A 179 -14.68 -8.00 -7.74
CA GLU A 179 -13.35 -7.46 -7.98
C GLU A 179 -13.40 -6.00 -8.46
N LYS A 180 -14.35 -5.67 -9.32
CA LYS A 180 -14.52 -4.29 -9.83
C LYS A 180 -14.84 -3.29 -8.71
N ARG A 181 -15.66 -3.69 -7.73
CA ARG A 181 -16.05 -2.84 -6.60
C ARG A 181 -14.88 -2.65 -5.64
N LEU A 182 -14.20 -3.74 -5.31
CA LEU A 182 -13.01 -3.71 -4.45
C LEU A 182 -11.89 -2.90 -5.11
N GLN A 183 -11.60 -3.13 -6.38
CA GLN A 183 -10.58 -2.40 -7.13
C GLN A 183 -10.88 -0.89 -7.19
N LYS A 184 -12.14 -0.50 -7.37
CA LYS A 184 -12.54 0.92 -7.32
C LYS A 184 -12.18 1.56 -5.98
N THR A 185 -12.36 0.82 -4.88
CA THR A 185 -12.02 1.26 -3.53
C THR A 185 -10.52 1.41 -3.33
N HIS A 186 -9.73 0.40 -3.71
CA HIS A 186 -8.27 0.44 -3.58
C HIS A 186 -7.65 1.53 -4.47
N ASN A 187 -8.22 1.79 -5.64
CA ASN A 187 -7.78 2.87 -6.53
C ASN A 187 -8.13 4.28 -6.01
N ALA A 188 -9.02 4.39 -5.03
CA ALA A 188 -9.41 5.67 -4.43
C ALA A 188 -8.46 6.11 -3.31
N TYR A 189 -7.55 5.23 -2.83
CA TYR A 189 -6.58 5.61 -1.82
C TYR A 189 -5.72 6.78 -2.30
N PRO A 190 -5.46 7.79 -1.44
CA PRO A 190 -4.44 8.78 -1.74
C PRO A 190 -3.09 8.06 -1.74
N LEU A 191 -2.50 7.93 -2.92
CA LEU A 191 -1.23 7.26 -3.12
C LEU A 191 -0.30 8.14 -3.95
N ARG A 192 1.00 8.04 -3.67
CA ARG A 192 2.06 8.63 -4.48
C ARG A 192 3.03 7.55 -4.96
N PRO A 193 2.58 6.58 -5.79
CA PRO A 193 3.45 5.51 -6.22
C PRO A 193 4.52 6.07 -7.15
N GLN A 194 5.76 5.68 -6.92
CA GLN A 194 6.92 6.09 -7.71
C GLN A 194 7.29 4.99 -8.71
N ASN A 195 7.06 3.75 -8.30
CA ASN A 195 7.02 2.56 -9.15
C ASN A 195 5.76 1.75 -8.82
N ILE A 196 5.18 1.12 -9.84
CA ILE A 196 4.10 0.15 -9.71
C ILE A 196 4.56 -1.12 -10.42
N PHE A 197 4.82 -2.17 -9.66
CA PHE A 197 5.18 -3.48 -10.18
C PHE A 197 3.99 -4.43 -10.07
N ILE A 198 3.72 -5.14 -11.15
CA ILE A 198 2.74 -6.23 -11.17
C ILE A 198 3.51 -7.50 -11.48
N VAL A 199 3.69 -8.35 -10.46
CA VAL A 199 4.47 -9.59 -10.54
C VAL A 199 3.57 -10.80 -10.72
N GLY A 200 4.08 -11.82 -11.41
CA GLY A 200 3.38 -13.11 -11.56
C GLY A 200 2.38 -13.21 -12.72
N ALA A 201 2.26 -12.18 -13.55
CA ALA A 201 1.56 -12.31 -14.81
C ALA A 201 2.35 -13.22 -15.78
N SER A 202 1.63 -14.00 -16.60
CA SER A 202 2.24 -14.87 -17.59
C SER A 202 3.08 -14.09 -18.60
N LYS A 203 4.13 -14.70 -19.16
CA LYS A 203 5.05 -14.06 -20.10
C LYS A 203 4.32 -13.37 -21.26
N ALA A 204 3.31 -14.03 -21.82
CA ALA A 204 2.48 -13.46 -22.88
C ALA A 204 1.75 -12.18 -22.42
N VAL A 205 1.10 -12.22 -21.26
CA VAL A 205 0.40 -11.05 -20.69
C VAL A 205 1.37 -9.91 -20.43
N ARG A 206 2.53 -10.19 -19.83
CA ARG A 206 3.54 -9.15 -19.56
C ARG A 206 4.01 -8.46 -20.84
N LEU A 207 4.35 -9.24 -21.87
CA LEU A 207 4.81 -8.70 -23.15
C LEU A 207 3.74 -7.82 -23.80
N SER A 208 2.51 -8.33 -23.91
CA SER A 208 1.40 -7.59 -24.53
C SER A 208 1.05 -6.31 -23.76
N VAL A 209 0.93 -6.38 -22.43
CA VAL A 209 0.51 -5.22 -21.62
C VAL A 209 1.62 -4.18 -21.54
N ASN A 210 2.88 -4.57 -21.36
CA ASN A 210 3.99 -3.60 -21.38
C ASN A 210 4.13 -2.90 -22.74
N ALA A 211 3.90 -3.62 -23.85
CA ALA A 211 3.87 -3.00 -25.17
C ALA A 211 2.74 -1.96 -25.29
N LEU A 212 1.53 -2.30 -24.83
CA LEU A 212 0.39 -1.37 -24.80
C LEU A 212 0.64 -0.16 -23.90
N ILE A 213 1.22 -0.35 -22.72
CA ILE A 213 1.59 0.75 -21.81
C ILE A 213 2.63 1.65 -22.47
N LYS A 214 3.64 1.09 -23.14
CA LYS A 214 4.66 1.86 -23.84
C LYS A 214 4.03 2.72 -24.94
N LEU A 215 3.17 2.15 -25.78
CA LEU A 215 2.42 2.88 -26.80
C LEU A 215 1.53 3.97 -26.20
N GLY A 216 0.76 3.64 -25.16
CA GLY A 216 -0.09 4.59 -24.45
C GLY A 216 0.70 5.73 -23.79
N SER A 217 1.91 5.46 -23.30
CA SER A 217 2.78 6.46 -22.68
C SER A 217 3.45 7.42 -23.67
N LEU A 218 3.48 7.07 -24.96
CA LEU A 218 3.93 7.96 -26.04
C LEU A 218 2.81 8.95 -26.43
N VAL A 219 1.56 8.51 -26.32
CA VAL A 219 0.38 9.33 -26.67
C VAL A 219 -0.11 10.15 -25.47
N SER A 220 0.05 9.63 -24.26
CA SER A 220 -0.43 10.25 -23.03
C SER A 220 0.73 10.83 -22.20
N ASN A 221 0.60 12.10 -21.80
CA ASN A 221 1.48 12.73 -20.81
C ASN A 221 1.26 12.22 -19.37
N SER A 222 0.47 11.14 -19.21
CA SER A 222 0.17 10.54 -17.93
C SER A 222 1.41 9.93 -17.29
N LYS A 223 1.94 10.60 -16.26
CA LYS A 223 3.10 10.13 -15.48
C LYS A 223 2.88 8.76 -14.86
N ILE A 224 1.62 8.38 -14.56
CA ILE A 224 1.32 7.11 -13.91
C ILE A 224 1.55 5.92 -14.83
N LEU A 225 1.26 6.04 -16.13
CA LEU A 225 1.48 4.93 -17.08
C LEU A 225 2.97 4.56 -17.19
N LYS A 226 3.87 5.55 -17.09
CA LYS A 226 5.33 5.33 -17.11
C LYS A 226 5.85 4.62 -15.86
N ARG A 227 5.05 4.55 -14.79
CA ARG A 227 5.43 3.91 -13.51
C ARG A 227 4.98 2.46 -13.42
N ILE A 228 4.04 2.03 -14.27
CA ILE A 228 3.49 0.67 -14.25
C ILE A 228 4.38 -0.26 -15.07
N LYS A 229 4.81 -1.36 -14.46
CA LYS A 229 5.63 -2.40 -15.07
C LYS A 229 5.10 -3.79 -14.71
N PHE A 230 4.78 -4.61 -15.72
CA PHE A 230 4.50 -6.02 -15.52
C PHE A 230 5.80 -6.81 -15.62
N VAL A 231 6.24 -7.44 -14.53
CA VAL A 231 7.59 -8.00 -14.42
C VAL A 231 7.60 -9.35 -13.72
N ASP A 232 8.71 -10.08 -13.85
CA ASP A 232 9.03 -11.18 -12.93
C ASP A 232 9.49 -10.63 -11.57
N LEU A 233 9.48 -11.47 -10.53
CA LEU A 233 9.89 -11.07 -9.18
C LEU A 233 11.34 -10.56 -9.15
N GLU A 234 12.22 -11.22 -9.88
CA GLU A 234 13.65 -10.88 -9.98
C GLU A 234 13.84 -9.45 -10.52
N ASN A 235 12.97 -9.00 -11.43
CA ASN A 235 13.02 -7.69 -12.06
C ASN A 235 12.45 -6.55 -11.19
N VAL A 236 11.89 -6.87 -10.02
CA VAL A 236 11.55 -5.88 -8.99
C VAL A 236 12.79 -5.48 -8.20
N LEU A 237 13.82 -6.34 -8.17
CA LEU A 237 15.06 -6.11 -7.44
C LEU A 237 15.91 -5.01 -8.08
N SER A 238 16.59 -4.23 -7.24
CA SER A 238 17.45 -3.13 -7.67
C SER A 238 18.60 -3.58 -8.58
N GLU A 239 19.16 -4.76 -8.32
CA GLU A 239 20.23 -5.35 -9.15
C GLU A 239 19.78 -5.63 -10.60
N ASN A 240 18.48 -5.81 -10.83
CA ASN A 240 17.89 -6.08 -12.14
C ASN A 240 17.15 -4.86 -12.72
N GLY A 241 17.46 -3.65 -12.25
CA GLY A 241 16.85 -2.40 -12.73
C GLY A 241 15.48 -2.08 -12.12
N GLY A 242 15.08 -2.82 -11.08
CA GLY A 242 13.96 -2.50 -10.20
C GLY A 242 14.36 -1.50 -9.11
N THR A 243 13.61 -1.47 -8.00
CA THR A 243 13.88 -0.54 -6.87
C THR A 243 13.85 -1.22 -5.50
N VAL A 244 13.54 -2.50 -5.42
CA VAL A 244 13.44 -3.21 -4.14
C VAL A 244 14.76 -3.90 -3.82
N LEU A 245 15.23 -3.77 -2.58
CA LEU A 245 16.37 -4.53 -2.08
C LEU A 245 15.95 -5.99 -1.78
N LYS A 246 16.84 -6.97 -1.97
CA LYS A 246 16.50 -8.40 -1.78
C LYS A 246 16.07 -8.67 -0.33
N GLU A 247 16.74 -8.04 0.62
CA GLU A 247 16.43 -8.03 2.06
C GLU A 247 15.13 -7.29 2.42
N SER A 248 14.60 -6.47 1.51
CA SER A 248 13.33 -5.77 1.70
C SER A 248 12.13 -6.53 1.11
N LEU A 249 12.36 -7.65 0.41
CA LEU A 249 11.26 -8.49 -0.04
C LEU A 249 10.53 -9.12 1.15
N PRO A 250 9.22 -9.40 1.00
CA PRO A 250 8.52 -10.29 1.91
C PRO A 250 9.26 -11.61 2.07
N LYS A 251 9.27 -12.15 3.29
CA LYS A 251 10.03 -13.37 3.64
C LYS A 251 9.79 -14.51 2.66
N HIS A 252 8.52 -14.80 2.35
CA HIS A 252 8.16 -15.88 1.43
C HIS A 252 8.69 -15.67 0.00
N CYS A 253 8.77 -14.42 -0.48
CA CYS A 253 9.37 -14.10 -1.79
C CYS A 253 10.89 -14.29 -1.77
N ARG A 254 11.55 -13.91 -0.67
CA ARG A 254 12.99 -14.06 -0.48
C ARG A 254 13.39 -15.53 -0.46
N GLU A 255 12.67 -16.33 0.32
CA GLU A 255 12.86 -17.79 0.41
C GLU A 255 12.66 -18.47 -0.95
N GLU A 256 11.67 -18.02 -1.75
CA GLU A 256 11.46 -18.53 -3.10
C GLU A 256 12.66 -18.24 -4.01
N LEU A 257 13.20 -17.02 -3.96
CA LEU A 257 14.37 -16.64 -4.76
C LEU A 257 15.63 -17.41 -4.33
N GLU A 258 15.89 -17.51 -3.03
CA GLU A 258 17.03 -18.27 -2.50
C GLU A 258 16.96 -19.75 -2.88
N LYS A 259 15.75 -20.33 -2.86
CA LYS A 259 15.54 -21.70 -3.33
C LYS A 259 15.84 -21.85 -4.82
N LYS A 260 15.39 -20.91 -5.66
CA LYS A 260 15.71 -20.92 -7.10
C LYS A 260 17.20 -20.75 -7.35
N ASP A 261 17.86 -19.85 -6.63
CA ASP A 261 19.31 -19.63 -6.71
C ASP A 261 20.07 -20.92 -6.37
N LEU A 262 19.66 -21.61 -5.30
CA LEU A 262 20.24 -22.89 -4.88
C LEU A 262 19.97 -24.00 -5.91
N GLU A 263 18.75 -24.11 -6.43
CA GLU A 263 18.40 -25.09 -7.47
C GLU A 263 19.22 -24.88 -8.75
N ASN A 264 19.42 -23.63 -9.17
CA ASN A 264 20.27 -23.29 -10.32
C ASN A 264 21.74 -23.64 -10.05
N LEU A 265 22.25 -23.36 -8.85
CA LEU A 265 23.61 -23.70 -8.46
C LEU A 265 23.81 -25.22 -8.38
N MET A 266 22.89 -25.96 -7.78
CA MET A 266 22.94 -27.43 -7.71
C MET A 266 22.81 -28.07 -9.09
N GLY A 267 21.93 -27.56 -9.95
CA GLY A 267 21.82 -28.00 -11.34
C GLY A 267 23.13 -27.79 -12.12
N SER A 268 23.91 -26.76 -11.78
CA SER A 268 25.23 -26.53 -12.35
C SER A 268 26.34 -27.40 -11.75
N LEU A 269 26.13 -27.96 -10.55
CA LEU A 269 27.14 -28.71 -9.80
C LEU A 269 26.88 -30.22 -9.70
N ASN A 270 25.72 -30.73 -10.13
CA ASN A 270 25.37 -32.16 -10.12
C ASN A 270 25.41 -32.81 -8.71
N ILE A 271 25.08 -32.04 -7.66
CA ILE A 271 25.09 -32.50 -6.26
C ILE A 271 23.66 -32.47 -5.70
N ASN A 272 23.23 -33.58 -5.10
CA ASN A 272 22.01 -33.66 -4.28
C ASN A 272 22.35 -33.27 -2.84
N ALA A 273 21.67 -32.25 -2.29
CA ALA A 273 21.83 -31.86 -0.90
C ALA A 273 20.53 -32.05 -0.10
N GLU A 274 20.67 -32.64 1.09
CA GLU A 274 19.63 -32.73 2.12
C GLU A 274 19.35 -31.36 2.74
N LYS A 275 18.07 -31.09 3.02
CA LYS A 275 17.62 -29.82 3.61
C LYS A 275 17.88 -29.80 5.11
N ASP A 276 18.72 -28.86 5.53
CA ASP A 276 18.84 -28.49 6.94
C ASP A 276 17.80 -27.42 7.28
N LYS A 277 17.04 -27.61 8.37
CA LYS A 277 15.98 -26.70 8.82
C LYS A 277 16.58 -25.60 9.68
N GLY A 278 16.91 -24.47 9.05
CA GLY A 278 17.39 -23.26 9.72
C GLY A 278 16.32 -22.55 10.55
N ASN A 279 16.77 -21.91 11.63
CA ASN A 279 16.03 -21.19 12.67
C ASN A 279 14.83 -20.37 12.15
N GLU A 280 13.66 -20.63 12.76
CA GLU A 280 12.46 -19.81 12.63
C GLU A 280 12.68 -18.44 13.30
N GLU A 281 13.02 -17.44 12.48
CA GLU A 281 12.86 -16.05 12.87
C GLU A 281 11.37 -15.82 13.17
N LYS A 282 11.04 -15.36 14.39
CA LYS A 282 9.66 -15.05 14.79
C LYS A 282 9.09 -14.01 13.84
N ASP A 283 8.26 -14.44 12.90
CA ASP A 283 7.52 -13.55 12.04
C ASP A 283 6.60 -12.70 12.92
N GLU A 284 6.95 -11.42 13.07
CA GLU A 284 6.10 -10.43 13.72
C GLU A 284 4.73 -10.45 13.03
N CYS A 285 3.67 -10.59 13.82
CA CYS A 285 2.31 -10.66 13.30
C CYS A 285 1.99 -9.36 12.55
N ILE A 286 1.53 -9.47 11.29
CA ILE A 286 1.20 -8.30 10.46
C ILE A 286 0.19 -7.36 11.13
N VAL A 287 -0.71 -7.91 11.95
CA VAL A 287 -1.68 -7.14 12.74
C VAL A 287 -0.98 -6.24 13.75
N GLU A 288 -0.01 -6.77 14.50
CA GLU A 288 0.77 -6.02 15.48
C GLU A 288 1.59 -4.92 14.81
N TRP A 289 2.25 -5.27 13.70
CA TRP A 289 3.02 -4.32 12.89
C TRP A 289 2.12 -3.16 12.39
N VAL A 290 0.96 -3.46 11.82
CA VAL A 290 0.00 -2.43 11.35
C VAL A 290 -0.44 -1.52 12.49
N ASN A 291 -0.82 -2.10 13.63
CA ASN A 291 -1.31 -1.33 14.79
C ASN A 291 -0.22 -0.42 15.36
N GLN A 292 1.00 -0.92 15.52
CA GLN A 292 2.13 -0.13 15.99
C GLN A 292 2.45 1.03 15.04
N ARG A 293 2.44 0.78 13.73
CA ARG A 293 2.68 1.80 12.70
C ARG A 293 1.62 2.90 12.73
N ILE A 294 0.33 2.54 12.78
CA ILE A 294 -0.75 3.53 12.86
C ILE A 294 -0.64 4.39 14.12
N ALA A 295 -0.31 3.78 15.27
CA ALA A 295 -0.13 4.50 16.54
C ALA A 295 0.99 5.57 16.45
N ASN A 296 2.03 5.31 15.66
CA ASN A 296 3.16 6.22 15.46
C ASN A 296 2.86 7.41 14.53
N ILE A 297 1.74 7.42 13.82
CA ILE A 297 1.32 8.60 13.04
C ILE A 297 0.83 9.65 14.04
N PRO A 298 1.36 10.87 14.13
CA PRO A 298 0.81 11.87 15.05
C PRO A 298 -0.50 12.47 14.52
N VAL A 299 -1.43 12.79 15.43
CA VAL A 299 -2.60 13.62 15.09
C VAL A 299 -2.08 15.04 14.82
N PRO A 300 -2.38 15.66 13.66
CA PRO A 300 -2.01 17.06 13.44
C PRO A 300 -2.81 17.97 14.37
N ASN A 301 -2.16 18.97 14.97
CA ASN A 301 -2.79 19.93 15.87
C ASN A 301 -3.36 21.12 15.06
N VAL A 302 -4.56 20.96 14.48
CA VAL A 302 -5.17 21.88 13.49
C VAL A 302 -6.65 22.15 13.67
#